data_AF-A0A935Z6R0-F1
#
_entry.id   AF-A0A935Z6R0-F1
#
_cell.length_a   1.000
_cell.length_b   1.000
_cell.length_c   1.000
_cell.angle_alpha   90.00
_cell.angle_beta   90.00
_cell.angle_gamma   90.00
#
_symmetry.space_group_name_H-M   'P 1'
#
loop_
_entity.id
_entity.type
_entity.pdbx_description
1 polymer ?
#
loop_
_entity_poly.entity_id
_entity_poly.type
_entity_poly.pdbx_seq_one_letter_code
_entity_poly.pdbx_strand_id
1 'polypeptide(L)'
;MLSRSAYVRALAARASLGVVVVLVLVLALSAATDEGGLSTLVRVGRVVPLVPACAALSSFVVLRGARERGEIRALAALGMAPKSLALVVAVSACAVPLAVGAGLGGGLLDVAGFFPSPPEAPALHVVGEAFVSTELGVSIAPDGTLAASPRDVANEGTSTSGRAPAHGGASAGLATAIASLSFALAAAFAGSGAEGAGRPLRANAFVLACAAALVLSYQLVAAGRAFVFLPAVPATLLLLFEGSRYVRAP
;
A
#
# COMPACT_ATOMS: atom_id res chain seq x y z
N MET A 1 -5.29 -17.62 -33.45
CA MET A 1 -4.90 -16.33 -32.84
C MET A 1 -5.89 -15.82 -31.78
N LEU A 2 -7.21 -15.94 -31.97
CA LEU A 2 -8.23 -15.47 -31.01
C LEU A 2 -8.15 -16.08 -29.59
N SER A 3 -7.70 -17.34 -29.47
CA SER A 3 -7.55 -18.01 -28.17
C SER A 3 -6.46 -17.39 -27.28
N ARG A 4 -5.35 -16.91 -27.88
CA ARG A 4 -4.23 -16.31 -27.15
C ARG A 4 -4.62 -14.99 -26.49
N SER A 5 -5.29 -14.09 -27.23
CA SER A 5 -5.68 -12.79 -26.70
C SER A 5 -6.78 -12.90 -25.64
N ALA A 6 -7.72 -13.83 -25.80
CA ALA A 6 -8.73 -14.13 -24.79
C ALA A 6 -8.08 -14.61 -23.48
N TYR A 7 -7.12 -15.52 -23.56
CA TYR A 7 -6.42 -16.05 -22.39
C TYR A 7 -5.62 -14.98 -21.64
N VAL A 8 -4.85 -14.15 -22.36
CA VAL A 8 -4.07 -13.06 -21.76
C VAL A 8 -4.98 -12.06 -21.04
N ARG A 9 -6.13 -11.72 -21.64
CA ARG A 9 -7.14 -10.86 -21.00
C ARG A 9 -7.70 -11.48 -19.73
N ALA A 10 -7.99 -12.78 -19.75
CA ALA A 10 -8.46 -13.48 -18.56
C ALA A 10 -7.41 -13.48 -17.44
N LEU A 11 -6.12 -13.67 -17.77
CA LEU A 11 -5.04 -13.61 -16.79
C LEU A 11 -4.86 -12.21 -16.21
N ALA A 12 -4.92 -11.18 -17.05
CA ALA A 12 -4.89 -9.78 -16.62
C ALA A 12 -6.07 -9.45 -15.69
N ALA A 13 -7.29 -9.86 -16.05
CA ALA A 13 -8.47 -9.66 -15.22
C ALA A 13 -8.35 -10.36 -13.85
N ARG A 14 -7.81 -11.59 -13.81
CA ARG A 14 -7.54 -12.31 -12.55
C ARG A 14 -6.54 -11.58 -11.67
N ALA A 15 -5.51 -10.98 -12.26
CA ALA A 15 -4.53 -10.19 -11.51
C ALA A 15 -5.16 -8.94 -10.88
N SER A 16 -5.95 -8.18 -11.65
CA SER A 16 -6.66 -7.02 -11.11
C SER A 16 -7.66 -7.42 -10.02
N LEU A 17 -8.46 -8.48 -10.24
CA LEU A 17 -9.41 -8.99 -9.25
C LEU A 17 -8.70 -9.50 -8.00
N GLY A 18 -7.56 -10.17 -8.15
CA GLY A 18 -6.75 -10.65 -7.04
C GLY A 18 -6.28 -9.50 -6.13
N VAL A 19 -5.99 -8.31 -6.68
CA VAL A 19 -5.65 -7.14 -5.86
C VAL A 19 -6.85 -6.71 -5.02
N VAL A 20 -8.05 -6.67 -5.60
CA VAL A 20 -9.28 -6.34 -4.87
C VAL A 20 -9.51 -7.35 -3.73
N VAL A 21 -9.41 -8.64 -4.02
CA VAL A 21 -9.60 -9.70 -3.02
C VAL A 21 -8.59 -9.59 -1.88
N VAL A 22 -7.30 -9.42 -2.19
CA VAL A 22 -6.25 -9.26 -1.18
C VAL A 22 -6.49 -8.01 -0.34
N LEU A 23 -6.86 -6.88 -0.97
CA LEU A 23 -7.16 -5.64 -0.26
C LEU A 23 -8.37 -5.77 0.67
N VAL A 24 -9.44 -6.42 0.22
CA VAL A 24 -10.62 -6.73 1.04
C VAL A 24 -10.24 -7.60 2.24
N LEU A 25 -9.37 -8.60 2.04
CA LEU A 25 -8.88 -9.44 3.12
C LEU A 25 -8.06 -8.63 4.14
N VAL A 26 -7.17 -7.74 3.68
CA VAL A 26 -6.40 -6.86 4.58
C VAL A 26 -7.33 -5.90 5.35
N LEU A 27 -8.35 -5.35 4.70
CA LEU A 27 -9.37 -4.52 5.36
C LEU A 27 -10.17 -5.33 6.39
N ALA A 28 -10.56 -6.56 6.07
CA ALA A 28 -11.29 -7.43 6.99
C ALA A 28 -10.43 -7.81 8.21
N LEU A 29 -9.14 -8.12 8.00
CA LEU A 29 -8.19 -8.39 9.08
C LEU A 29 -8.03 -7.15 9.97
N SER A 30 -7.81 -5.98 9.37
CA SER A 30 -7.73 -4.70 10.10
C SER A 30 -9.01 -4.45 10.91
N ALA A 31 -10.18 -4.72 10.32
CA ALA A 31 -11.46 -4.54 10.99
C ALA A 31 -11.70 -5.53 12.14
N ALA A 32 -11.16 -6.75 12.04
CA ALA A 32 -11.28 -7.79 13.07
C ALA A 32 -10.31 -7.61 14.23
N THR A 33 -9.15 -6.99 13.99
CA THR A 33 -8.12 -6.76 15.02
C THR A 33 -8.29 -5.43 15.77
N ASP A 34 -9.13 -4.54 15.26
CA ASP A 34 -9.32 -3.20 15.84
C ASP A 34 -10.40 -3.20 16.92
N GLU A 35 -10.11 -2.52 18.04
CA GLU A 35 -11.00 -2.40 19.21
C GLU A 35 -12.15 -1.42 18.92
N GLY A 36 -13.06 -1.80 18.02
CA GLY A 36 -14.45 -1.29 17.91
C GLY A 36 -14.73 0.20 17.65
N GLY A 37 -13.74 1.09 17.71
CA GLY A 37 -13.98 2.55 17.78
C GLY A 37 -13.59 3.37 16.55
N LEU A 38 -12.87 2.82 15.58
CA LEU A 38 -12.42 3.60 14.42
C LEU A 38 -13.45 3.59 13.28
N SER A 39 -13.69 4.77 12.70
CA SER A 39 -14.51 4.90 11.49
C SER A 39 -13.93 4.08 10.33
N THR A 40 -14.81 3.58 9.46
CA THR A 40 -14.40 2.76 8.29
C THR A 40 -13.39 3.48 7.40
N LEU A 41 -13.52 4.81 7.25
CA LEU A 41 -12.60 5.61 6.44
C LEU A 41 -11.18 5.67 7.05
N VAL A 42 -11.07 5.80 8.37
CA VAL A 42 -9.76 5.75 9.06
C VAL A 42 -9.11 4.37 8.88
N ARG A 43 -9.90 3.30 8.99
CA ARG A 43 -9.42 1.93 8.73
C ARG A 43 -8.89 1.77 7.32
N VAL A 44 -9.62 2.29 6.33
CA VAL A 44 -9.17 2.29 4.93
C VAL A 44 -7.86 3.06 4.80
N GLY A 45 -7.77 4.29 5.32
CA GLY A 45 -6.57 5.13 5.27
C GLY A 45 -5.31 4.45 5.84
N ARG A 46 -5.46 3.68 6.92
CA ARG A 46 -4.35 2.89 7.53
C ARG A 46 -3.91 1.69 6.69
N VAL A 47 -4.80 1.15 5.85
CA VAL A 47 -4.50 0.01 4.98
C VAL A 47 -3.94 0.45 3.63
N VAL A 48 -4.21 1.68 3.18
CA VAL A 48 -3.74 2.19 1.88
C VAL A 48 -2.23 2.00 1.64
N PRO A 49 -1.32 2.21 2.62
CA PRO A 49 0.12 1.97 2.42
C PRO A 49 0.49 0.53 2.02
N LEU A 50 -0.41 -0.46 2.24
CA LEU A 50 -0.20 -1.87 1.88
C LEU A 50 -0.62 -2.20 0.44
N VAL A 51 -1.22 -1.27 -0.29
CA VAL A 51 -1.70 -1.47 -1.66
C VAL A 51 -0.60 -1.95 -2.63
N PRO A 52 0.65 -1.42 -2.60
CA PRO A 52 1.74 -1.95 -3.42
C PRO A 52 2.05 -3.44 -3.16
N ALA A 53 1.98 -3.87 -1.89
CA ALA A 53 2.17 -5.27 -1.52
C ALA A 53 1.02 -6.15 -2.02
N CYS A 54 -0.22 -5.64 -2.03
CA CYS A 54 -1.37 -6.36 -2.59
C CYS A 54 -1.21 -6.60 -4.10
N ALA A 55 -0.74 -5.58 -4.84
CA ALA A 55 -0.43 -5.71 -6.27
C ALA A 55 0.67 -6.74 -6.53
N ALA A 56 1.72 -6.73 -5.72
CA ALA A 56 2.81 -7.69 -5.77
C ALA A 56 2.34 -9.13 -5.51
N LEU A 57 1.60 -9.34 -4.42
CA LEU A 57 1.09 -10.65 -4.03
C LEU A 57 0.14 -11.22 -5.09
N SER A 58 -0.80 -10.41 -5.60
CA SER A 58 -1.71 -10.83 -6.67
C SER A 58 -0.95 -11.26 -7.93
N SER A 59 0.01 -10.44 -8.37
CA SER A 59 0.84 -10.75 -9.54
C SER A 59 1.61 -12.06 -9.37
N PHE A 60 2.20 -12.26 -8.19
CA PHE A 60 2.92 -13.48 -7.85
C PHE A 60 2.01 -14.71 -7.88
N VAL A 61 0.89 -14.68 -7.15
CA VAL A 61 -0.04 -15.82 -7.03
C VAL A 61 -0.62 -16.21 -8.38
N VAL A 62 -1.06 -15.24 -9.19
CA VAL A 62 -1.64 -15.49 -10.51
C VAL A 62 -0.64 -16.16 -11.44
N LEU A 63 0.60 -15.65 -11.51
CA LEU A 63 1.63 -16.23 -12.38
C LEU A 63 2.17 -17.55 -11.84
N ARG A 64 2.30 -17.69 -10.52
CA ARG A 64 2.74 -18.93 -9.88
C ARG A 64 1.75 -20.05 -10.16
N GLY A 65 0.46 -19.81 -9.95
CA GLY A 65 -0.59 -20.77 -10.28
C GLY A 65 -0.62 -21.13 -11.78
N ALA A 66 -0.43 -20.14 -12.67
CA ALA A 66 -0.35 -20.40 -14.09
C ALA A 66 0.88 -21.21 -14.50
N ARG A 67 2.01 -21.00 -13.82
CA ARG A 67 3.24 -21.77 -14.00
C ARG A 67 3.05 -23.23 -13.57
N GLU A 68 2.45 -23.45 -12.41
CA GLU A 68 2.20 -24.78 -11.85
C GLU A 68 1.25 -25.60 -12.73
N ARG A 69 0.27 -24.96 -13.36
CA ARG A 69 -0.61 -25.59 -14.37
C ARG A 69 0.04 -25.78 -15.75
N GLY A 70 1.29 -25.36 -15.94
CA GLY A 70 1.98 -25.45 -17.23
C GLY A 70 1.49 -24.45 -18.29
N GLU A 71 0.58 -23.53 -17.95
CA GLU A 71 -0.03 -22.56 -18.88
C GLU A 71 1.02 -21.62 -19.47
N ILE A 72 2.01 -21.20 -18.67
CA ILE A 72 3.11 -20.34 -19.13
C ILE A 72 3.98 -21.08 -20.17
N ARG A 73 4.23 -22.39 -19.97
CA ARG A 73 4.99 -23.20 -20.95
C ARG A 73 4.20 -23.39 -22.24
N ALA A 74 2.89 -23.61 -22.14
CA ALA A 74 2.02 -23.70 -23.31
C ALA A 74 2.00 -22.38 -24.11
N LEU A 75 1.90 -21.23 -23.43
CA LEU A 75 2.00 -19.92 -24.08
C LEU A 75 3.37 -19.67 -24.70
N ALA A 76 4.45 -20.12 -24.05
CA ALA A 76 5.80 -20.04 -24.59
C ALA A 76 5.96 -20.88 -25.86
N ALA A 77 5.38 -22.08 -25.92
CA ALA A 77 5.35 -22.91 -27.13
C ALA A 77 4.59 -22.24 -28.29
N LEU A 78 3.65 -21.33 -27.98
CA LEU A 78 2.95 -20.48 -28.96
C LEU A 78 3.69 -19.17 -29.29
N GLY A 79 4.97 -19.06 -28.89
CA GLY A 79 5.84 -17.91 -29.17
C GLY A 79 5.60 -16.70 -28.26
N MET A 80 4.96 -16.87 -27.10
CA MET A 80 4.81 -15.80 -26.12
C MET A 80 5.94 -15.85 -25.08
N ALA A 81 6.81 -14.85 -25.08
CA ALA A 81 7.85 -14.76 -24.07
C ALA A 81 7.24 -14.67 -22.65
N PRO A 82 7.70 -15.48 -21.67
CA PRO A 82 7.21 -15.43 -20.28
C PRO A 82 7.28 -14.04 -19.65
N LYS A 83 8.27 -13.24 -20.06
CA LYS A 83 8.44 -11.85 -19.59
C LYS A 83 7.31 -10.95 -20.08
N SER A 84 6.90 -11.06 -21.34
CA SER A 84 5.76 -10.29 -21.85
C SER A 84 4.50 -10.61 -21.06
N LEU A 85 4.31 -11.88 -20.66
CA LEU A 85 3.20 -12.28 -19.80
C LEU A 85 3.32 -11.68 -18.40
N ALA A 86 4.51 -11.72 -17.80
CA ALA A 86 4.78 -11.13 -16.49
C ALA A 86 4.51 -9.61 -16.47
N LEU A 87 4.96 -8.89 -17.51
CA LEU A 87 4.71 -7.47 -17.68
C LEU A 87 3.22 -7.16 -17.77
N VAL A 88 2.47 -7.90 -18.60
CA VAL A 88 1.01 -7.71 -18.74
C VAL A 88 0.31 -7.91 -17.41
N VAL A 89 0.65 -8.97 -16.67
CA VAL A 89 0.08 -9.25 -15.36
C VAL A 89 0.43 -8.13 -14.37
N ALA A 90 1.70 -7.72 -14.27
CA ALA A 90 2.12 -6.66 -13.36
C ALA A 90 1.41 -5.33 -13.65
N VAL A 91 1.33 -4.91 -14.92
CA VAL A 91 0.62 -3.69 -15.33
C VAL A 91 -0.87 -3.79 -15.01
N SER A 92 -1.50 -4.94 -15.27
CA SER A 92 -2.93 -5.13 -14.96
C SER A 92 -3.23 -5.11 -13.46
N ALA A 93 -2.30 -5.60 -12.62
CA ALA A 93 -2.43 -5.52 -11.16
C ALA A 93 -2.34 -4.06 -10.65
N CYS A 94 -1.84 -3.11 -11.44
CA CYS A 94 -1.73 -1.72 -11.05
C CYS A 94 -3.02 -0.90 -11.24
N ALA A 95 -4.06 -1.43 -11.88
CA ALA A 95 -5.31 -0.69 -12.11
C ALA A 95 -5.94 -0.16 -10.80
N VAL A 96 -6.04 -1.02 -9.79
CA VAL A 96 -6.58 -0.65 -8.47
C VAL A 96 -5.64 0.32 -7.72
N PRO A 97 -4.32 0.03 -7.61
CA PRO A 97 -3.38 0.99 -7.03
C PRO A 97 -3.33 2.36 -7.68
N LEU A 98 -3.51 2.46 -8.99
CA LEU A 98 -3.56 3.74 -9.68
C LEU A 98 -4.81 4.53 -9.29
N ALA A 99 -5.97 3.88 -9.17
CA ALA A 99 -7.18 4.51 -8.67
C ALA A 99 -7.03 4.99 -7.22
N VAL A 100 -6.41 4.17 -6.37
CA VAL A 100 -6.07 4.55 -4.98
C VAL A 100 -5.10 5.73 -4.96
N GLY A 101 -4.05 5.71 -5.79
CA GLY A 101 -3.08 6.80 -5.89
C GLY A 101 -3.71 8.10 -6.35
N ALA A 102 -4.63 8.05 -7.32
CA ALA A 102 -5.42 9.19 -7.74
C ALA A 102 -6.34 9.71 -6.62
N GLY A 103 -6.96 8.80 -5.85
CA GLY A 103 -7.76 9.15 -4.68
C GLY A 103 -6.96 9.87 -3.60
N LEU A 104 -5.74 9.43 -3.29
CA LEU A 104 -4.82 10.11 -2.38
C LEU A 104 -4.41 11.49 -2.91
N GLY A 105 -4.05 11.58 -4.18
CA GLY A 105 -3.63 12.83 -4.82
C GLY A 105 -4.76 13.87 -4.91
N GLY A 106 -6.00 13.42 -5.09
CA GLY A 106 -7.20 14.25 -5.16
C GLY A 106 -7.85 14.54 -3.80
N GLY A 107 -7.32 14.02 -2.70
CA GLY A 107 -7.88 14.24 -1.35
C GLY A 107 -9.16 13.46 -1.06
N LEU A 108 -9.48 12.43 -1.85
CA LEU A 108 -10.62 11.53 -1.60
C LEU A 108 -10.32 10.48 -0.53
N LEU A 109 -9.03 10.17 -0.33
CA LEU A 109 -8.56 9.20 0.65
C LEU A 109 -7.66 9.89 1.66
N ASP A 110 -7.80 9.50 2.92
CA ASP A 110 -6.94 9.98 4.00
C ASP A 110 -5.51 9.46 3.81
N VAL A 111 -4.56 10.37 4.04
CA VAL A 111 -3.12 10.15 3.89
C VAL A 111 -2.43 9.96 5.24
N ALA A 112 -3.15 10.07 6.37
CA ALA A 112 -2.60 9.94 7.72
C ALA A 112 -1.83 8.62 7.92
N GLY A 113 -2.28 7.52 7.27
CA GLY A 113 -1.58 6.24 7.30
C GLY A 113 -0.15 6.27 6.72
N PHE A 114 0.16 7.24 5.85
CA PHE A 114 1.50 7.43 5.28
C PHE A 114 2.39 8.35 6.12
N PHE A 115 1.79 9.25 6.90
CA PHE A 115 2.51 10.24 7.68
C PHE A 115 2.15 10.08 9.15
N PRO A 116 2.67 9.01 9.81
CA PRO A 116 2.38 8.79 11.21
C PRO A 116 2.92 9.97 12.00
N SER A 117 2.01 10.71 12.61
CA SER A 117 2.36 11.73 13.58
C SER A 117 2.40 11.09 14.96
N PRO A 118 3.28 11.55 15.88
CA PRO A 118 3.16 11.20 17.28
C PRO A 118 1.71 11.48 17.71
N PRO A 119 1.09 10.62 18.53
CA PRO A 119 -0.19 10.97 19.13
C PRO A 119 0.01 12.31 19.85
N GLU A 120 -0.80 13.31 19.49
CA GLU A 120 -0.80 14.55 20.24
C GLU A 120 -1.13 14.20 21.69
N ALA A 121 -0.44 14.82 22.64
CA ALA A 121 -0.76 14.61 24.04
C ALA A 121 -2.24 14.98 24.22
N PRO A 122 -3.06 14.09 24.82
CA PRO A 122 -4.49 14.31 24.92
C PRO A 122 -4.72 15.68 25.54
N ALA A 123 -5.44 16.53 24.82
CA ALA A 123 -5.66 17.89 25.26
C ALA A 123 -6.54 17.83 26.52
N LEU A 124 -5.94 18.15 27.66
CA LEU A 124 -6.66 18.35 28.92
C LEU A 124 -7.16 19.78 28.92
N HIS A 125 -8.48 19.93 28.82
CA HIS A 125 -9.15 21.21 28.96
C HIS A 125 -9.64 21.35 30.39
N VAL A 126 -9.48 22.53 30.98
CA VAL A 126 -10.06 22.82 32.29
C VAL A 126 -11.52 23.23 32.08
N VAL A 127 -12.46 22.47 32.64
CA VAL A 127 -13.90 22.77 32.63
C VAL A 127 -14.36 22.88 34.08
N GLY A 128 -14.67 24.09 34.53
CA GLY A 128 -14.85 24.37 35.96
C GLY A 128 -13.52 24.16 36.70
N GLU A 129 -13.49 23.22 37.64
CA GLU A 129 -12.27 22.84 38.38
C GLU A 129 -11.69 21.48 37.95
N ALA A 130 -12.36 20.77 37.02
CA ALA A 130 -11.91 19.47 36.55
C ALA A 130 -11.06 19.58 35.27
N PHE A 131 -10.06 18.72 35.15
CA PHE A 131 -9.36 18.48 33.89
C PHE A 131 -10.13 17.45 33.06
N VAL A 132 -10.65 17.84 31.91
CA VAL A 132 -11.42 16.98 31.02
C VAL A 132 -10.63 16.68 29.76
N SER A 133 -10.46 15.39 29.46
CA SER A 133 -10.04 14.93 28.14
C SER A 133 -11.26 14.33 27.45
N THR A 134 -11.77 15.07 26.47
CA THR A 134 -12.89 14.62 25.62
C THR A 134 -12.50 13.42 24.76
N GLU A 135 -11.24 13.34 24.33
CA GLU A 135 -10.67 12.22 23.56
C GLU A 135 -10.65 10.92 24.38
N LEU A 136 -10.17 11.00 25.62
CA LEU A 136 -10.13 9.85 26.53
C LEU A 136 -11.50 9.55 27.14
N GLY A 137 -12.45 10.48 27.08
CA GLY A 137 -13.73 10.38 27.78
C GLY A 137 -13.55 10.37 29.30
N VAL A 138 -12.55 11.08 29.80
CA VAL A 138 -12.18 11.09 31.23
C VAL A 138 -12.16 12.51 31.75
N SER A 139 -12.73 12.72 32.93
CA SER A 139 -12.57 13.93 33.73
C SER A 139 -11.83 13.61 35.03
N ILE A 140 -10.86 14.44 35.39
CA ILE A 140 -10.08 14.38 36.62
C ILE A 140 -10.51 15.55 37.48
N ALA A 141 -11.17 15.28 38.60
CA ALA A 141 -11.57 16.32 39.55
C ALA A 141 -10.36 16.82 40.39
N PRO A 142 -10.48 17.94 41.11
CA PRO A 142 -9.40 18.52 41.91
C PRO A 142 -8.84 17.59 43.00
N ASP A 143 -9.66 16.68 43.50
CA ASP A 143 -9.28 15.65 44.49
C ASP A 143 -8.56 14.45 43.85
N GLY A 144 -8.35 14.47 42.54
CA GLY A 144 -7.73 13.40 41.76
C GLY A 144 -8.70 12.27 41.41
N THR A 145 -9.99 12.39 41.70
CA THR A 145 -10.98 11.38 41.30
C THR A 145 -11.16 11.35 39.79
N LEU A 146 -11.15 10.14 39.23
CA LEU A 146 -11.38 9.89 37.81
C LEU A 146 -12.85 9.53 37.60
N ALA A 147 -13.53 10.31 36.78
CA ALA A 147 -14.89 10.03 36.34
C ALA A 147 -14.95 9.92 34.82
N ALA A 148 -15.86 9.09 34.32
CA ALA A 148 -16.16 9.06 32.90
C ALA A 148 -16.84 10.38 32.51
N SER A 149 -16.23 11.11 31.59
CA SER A 149 -16.88 12.25 30.94
C SER A 149 -17.70 11.73 29.76
N PRO A 150 -18.87 12.31 29.44
CA PRO A 150 -19.56 12.01 28.20
C PRO A 150 -18.57 12.13 27.04
N ARG A 151 -18.32 11.03 26.34
CA ARG A 151 -17.48 11.03 25.15
C ARG A 151 -18.24 11.83 24.11
N ASP A 152 -17.66 12.93 23.63
CA ASP A 152 -18.23 13.68 22.52
C ASP A 152 -18.06 12.85 21.25
N VAL A 153 -18.98 11.90 21.05
CA VAL A 153 -19.04 11.05 19.84
C VAL A 153 -19.20 11.92 18.58
N ALA A 154 -19.70 13.16 18.75
CA ALA A 154 -19.83 14.13 17.67
C ALA A 154 -18.49 14.66 17.12
N ASN A 155 -17.38 14.59 17.88
CA ASN A 155 -16.07 15.11 17.47
C ASN A 155 -15.09 14.04 16.96
N GLU A 156 -15.47 12.76 16.93
CA GLU A 156 -14.65 11.66 16.39
C GLU A 156 -14.32 11.83 14.88
N GLY A 157 -15.02 12.71 14.18
CA GLY A 157 -14.74 13.02 12.77
C GLY A 157 -13.65 14.08 12.53
N THR A 158 -13.24 14.81 13.56
CA THR A 158 -12.32 15.97 13.46
C THR A 158 -11.16 15.89 14.44
N SER A 159 -10.79 14.69 14.90
CA SER A 159 -9.47 14.49 15.49
C SER A 159 -8.45 15.03 14.48
N THR A 160 -7.73 16.07 14.88
CA THR A 160 -6.64 16.75 14.16
C THR A 160 -5.46 15.80 14.02
N SER A 161 -5.71 14.64 13.39
CA SER A 161 -4.71 13.68 12.95
C SER A 161 -3.67 14.48 12.19
N GLY A 162 -2.44 14.47 12.70
CA GLY A 162 -1.39 15.43 12.37
C GLY A 162 -1.46 15.89 10.92
N ARG A 163 -1.64 17.20 10.74
CA ARG A 163 -1.89 17.82 9.45
C ARG A 163 -0.84 17.33 8.45
N ALA A 164 -1.28 16.53 7.48
CA ALA A 164 -0.39 16.01 6.46
C ALA A 164 0.41 17.17 5.84
N PRO A 165 1.68 16.96 5.47
CA PRO A 165 2.49 17.99 4.84
C PRO A 165 1.77 18.59 3.63
N ALA A 166 2.07 19.85 3.28
CA ALA A 166 1.60 20.41 2.03
C ALA A 166 1.98 19.47 0.87
N HIS A 167 0.99 19.11 0.04
CA HIS A 167 1.13 18.12 -1.04
C HIS A 167 1.39 16.67 -0.61
N GLY A 168 1.18 16.33 0.67
CA GLY A 168 1.34 14.96 1.20
C GLY A 168 0.52 13.93 0.43
N GLY A 169 -0.72 14.26 0.05
CA GLY A 169 -1.57 13.39 -0.77
C GLY A 169 -1.05 13.15 -2.17
N ALA A 170 -0.53 14.19 -2.85
CA ALA A 170 0.09 14.04 -4.16
C ALA A 170 1.35 13.15 -4.11
N SER A 171 2.19 13.36 -3.08
CA SER A 171 3.37 12.51 -2.85
C SER A 171 2.99 11.06 -2.55
N ALA A 172 2.05 10.84 -1.63
CA ALA A 172 1.56 9.51 -1.27
C ALA A 172 0.94 8.79 -2.48
N GLY A 173 0.15 9.50 -3.28
CA GLY A 173 -0.45 8.98 -4.49
C GLY A 173 0.59 8.56 -5.53
N LEU A 174 1.57 9.42 -5.81
CA LEU A 174 2.64 9.15 -6.77
C LEU A 174 3.54 7.99 -6.32
N ALA A 175 3.99 8.00 -5.07
CA ALA A 175 4.79 6.92 -4.51
C ALA A 175 4.02 5.59 -4.48
N THR A 176 2.73 5.60 -4.16
CA THR A 176 1.87 4.40 -4.21
C THR A 176 1.78 3.85 -5.63
N ALA A 177 1.55 4.71 -6.64
CA ALA A 177 1.47 4.31 -8.03
C ALA A 177 2.78 3.68 -8.53
N ILE A 178 3.92 4.35 -8.29
CA ILE A 178 5.24 3.87 -8.70
C ILE A 178 5.59 2.58 -7.96
N ALA A 179 5.45 2.56 -6.62
CA ALA A 179 5.78 1.39 -5.81
C ALA A 179 4.96 0.17 -6.23
N SER A 180 3.66 0.35 -6.52
CA SER A 180 2.80 -0.75 -6.93
C SER A 180 3.27 -1.39 -8.22
N LEU A 181 3.66 -0.59 -9.21
CA LEU A 181 4.24 -1.11 -10.45
C LEU A 181 5.59 -1.79 -10.19
N SER A 182 6.48 -1.17 -9.42
CA SER A 182 7.80 -1.72 -9.09
C SER A 182 7.71 -3.07 -8.39
N PHE A 183 6.90 -3.18 -7.33
CA PHE A 183 6.72 -4.43 -6.59
C PHE A 183 5.94 -5.47 -7.40
N ALA A 184 4.93 -5.07 -8.18
CA ALA A 184 4.21 -5.97 -9.08
C ALA A 184 5.16 -6.56 -10.14
N LEU A 185 6.06 -5.77 -10.72
CA LEU A 185 7.07 -6.25 -11.68
C LEU A 185 8.03 -7.25 -11.03
N ALA A 186 8.57 -6.91 -9.86
CA ALA A 186 9.48 -7.78 -9.12
C ALA A 186 8.84 -9.13 -8.78
N ALA A 187 7.59 -9.10 -8.31
CA ALA A 187 6.81 -10.27 -7.92
C ALA A 187 6.33 -11.09 -9.12
N ALA A 188 5.93 -10.43 -10.21
CA ALA A 188 5.56 -11.09 -11.46
C ALA A 188 6.74 -11.84 -12.08
N PHE A 189 7.93 -11.23 -12.05
CA PHE A 189 9.14 -11.88 -12.54
C PHE A 189 9.44 -13.16 -11.75
N ALA A 190 9.36 -13.09 -10.41
CA ALA A 190 9.52 -14.25 -9.54
C ALA A 190 8.45 -15.34 -9.78
N GLY A 191 7.18 -14.95 -9.90
CA GLY A 191 6.06 -15.88 -10.11
C GLY A 191 6.11 -16.59 -11.46
N SER A 192 6.51 -15.88 -12.51
CA SER A 192 6.62 -16.42 -13.88
C SER A 192 7.72 -17.47 -14.05
N GLY A 193 8.76 -17.42 -13.20
CA GLY A 193 9.94 -18.27 -13.36
C GLY A 193 10.89 -17.87 -14.49
N ALA A 194 10.73 -16.66 -15.04
CA ALA A 194 11.62 -16.13 -16.09
C ALA A 194 13.08 -15.98 -15.63
N GLU A 195 13.32 -15.98 -14.32
CA GLU A 195 14.62 -15.80 -13.68
C GLU A 195 15.46 -17.09 -13.59
N GLY A 196 14.91 -18.24 -13.99
CA GLY A 196 15.55 -19.55 -13.81
C GLY A 196 15.57 -20.01 -12.34
N ALA A 197 16.39 -21.01 -12.02
CA ALA A 197 16.46 -21.63 -10.68
C ALA A 197 17.18 -20.77 -9.62
N GLY A 198 17.70 -19.59 -9.97
CA GLY A 198 18.50 -18.78 -9.07
C GLY A 198 18.26 -17.29 -9.27
N ARG A 199 17.21 -16.75 -8.64
CA ARG A 199 17.14 -15.31 -8.42
C ARG A 199 18.33 -14.95 -7.51
N PRO A 200 19.26 -14.08 -7.93
CA PRO A 200 20.43 -13.80 -7.12
C PRO A 200 19.96 -13.17 -5.80
N LEU A 201 20.49 -13.63 -4.67
CA LEU A 201 20.19 -13.10 -3.32
C LEU A 201 20.20 -11.57 -3.28
N ARG A 202 21.12 -10.96 -4.05
CA ARG A 202 21.28 -9.51 -4.23
C ARG A 202 20.01 -8.81 -4.73
N ALA A 203 19.22 -9.46 -5.60
CA ALA A 203 17.97 -8.90 -6.11
C ALA A 203 16.91 -8.79 -5.03
N ASN A 204 16.75 -9.85 -4.22
CA ASN A 204 15.80 -9.84 -3.11
C ASN A 204 16.23 -8.85 -2.04
N ALA A 205 17.53 -8.81 -1.72
CA ALA A 205 18.08 -7.83 -0.80
C ALA A 205 17.81 -6.39 -1.29
N PHE A 206 17.94 -6.12 -2.59
CA PHE A 206 17.66 -4.81 -3.16
C PHE A 206 16.17 -4.44 -3.06
N VAL A 207 15.26 -5.35 -3.39
CA VAL A 207 13.79 -5.13 -3.24
C VAL A 207 13.45 -4.81 -1.78
N LEU A 208 13.99 -5.58 -0.83
CA LEU A 208 13.77 -5.37 0.60
C LEU A 208 14.37 -4.04 1.08
N ALA A 209 15.57 -3.68 0.60
CA ALA A 209 16.19 -2.40 0.92
C ALA A 209 15.36 -1.22 0.40
N CYS A 210 14.81 -1.30 -0.82
CA CYS A 210 13.89 -0.29 -1.35
C CYS A 210 12.60 -0.21 -0.54
N ALA A 211 12.03 -1.34 -0.10
CA ALA A 211 10.84 -1.35 0.76
C ALA A 211 11.11 -0.68 2.12
N ALA A 212 12.23 -1.01 2.76
CA ALA A 212 12.64 -0.40 4.02
C ALA A 212 12.91 1.11 3.84
N ALA A 213 13.62 1.50 2.77
CA ALA A 213 13.88 2.90 2.45
C ALA A 213 12.59 3.69 2.18
N LEU A 214 11.59 3.07 1.53
CA LEU A 214 10.27 3.67 1.33
C LEU A 214 9.61 3.99 2.69
N VAL A 215 9.55 3.03 3.60
CA VAL A 215 9.00 3.25 4.95
C VAL A 215 9.77 4.34 5.70
N LEU A 216 11.10 4.25 5.74
CA LEU A 216 11.95 5.23 6.43
C LEU A 216 11.81 6.64 5.85
N SER A 217 11.65 6.77 4.53
CA SER A 217 11.47 8.06 3.89
C SER A 217 10.15 8.74 4.30
N TYR A 218 9.06 7.98 4.46
CA TYR A 218 7.81 8.51 5.01
C TYR A 218 7.97 8.98 6.46
N GLN A 219 8.71 8.23 7.28
CA GLN A 219 9.02 8.63 8.66
C GLN A 219 9.82 9.94 8.71
N LEU A 220 10.81 10.10 7.82
CA LEU A 220 11.60 11.33 7.72
C LEU A 220 10.74 12.53 7.28
N VAL A 221 9.82 12.33 6.34
CA VAL A 221 8.88 13.38 5.90
C VAL A 221 7.89 13.72 7.01
N ALA A 222 7.34 12.73 7.71
CA ALA A 222 6.45 12.94 8.84
C ALA A 222 7.13 13.70 9.98
N ALA A 223 8.42 13.47 10.20
CA ALA A 223 9.24 14.21 11.16
C ALA A 223 9.65 15.62 10.69
N GLY A 224 9.24 16.06 9.49
CA GLY A 224 9.62 17.35 8.92
C GLY A 224 11.11 17.47 8.55
N ARG A 225 11.83 16.34 8.39
CA ARG A 225 13.28 16.30 8.14
C ARG A 225 13.65 16.11 6.66
N ALA A 226 12.67 15.93 5.80
CA ALA A 226 12.88 15.60 4.39
C ALA A 226 11.84 16.26 3.48
N PHE A 227 12.18 16.33 2.19
CA PHE A 227 11.28 16.79 1.15
C PHE A 227 10.10 15.83 0.95
N VAL A 228 8.89 16.37 0.76
CA VAL A 228 7.64 15.59 0.75
C VAL A 228 7.63 14.46 -0.29
N PHE A 229 8.32 14.60 -1.42
CA PHE A 229 8.40 13.58 -2.48
C PHE A 229 9.57 12.58 -2.33
N LEU A 230 10.35 12.64 -1.24
CA LEU A 230 11.42 11.67 -0.97
C LEU A 230 10.96 10.20 -1.08
N PRO A 231 9.73 9.82 -0.65
CA PRO A 231 9.26 8.44 -0.78
C PRO A 231 9.14 7.92 -2.21
N ALA A 232 9.02 8.79 -3.21
CA ALA A 232 9.01 8.36 -4.60
C ALA A 232 10.36 7.82 -5.07
N VAL A 233 11.47 8.22 -4.42
CA VAL A 233 12.85 7.86 -4.84
C VAL A 233 13.10 6.35 -4.76
N PRO A 234 12.95 5.66 -3.60
CA PRO A 234 13.20 4.22 -3.53
C PRO A 234 12.28 3.41 -4.45
N ALA A 235 11.03 3.85 -4.61
CA ALA A 235 10.08 3.22 -5.53
C ALA A 235 10.53 3.35 -7.00
N THR A 236 11.04 4.53 -7.39
CA THR A 236 11.55 4.79 -8.74
C THR A 236 12.83 4.03 -9.02
N LEU A 237 13.76 3.97 -8.06
CA LEU A 237 14.98 3.16 -8.19
C LEU A 237 14.65 1.68 -8.38
N LEU A 238 13.66 1.16 -7.65
CA LEU A 238 13.17 -0.21 -7.83
C LEU A 238 12.55 -0.40 -9.21
N LEU A 239 11.77 0.58 -9.70
CA LEU A 239 11.16 0.53 -11.04
C LEU A 239 12.23 0.45 -12.13
N LEU A 240 13.25 1.30 -12.05
CA LEU A 240 14.35 1.33 -13.01
C LEU A 240 15.15 0.02 -12.99
N PHE A 241 15.42 -0.51 -11.79
CA PHE A 241 16.10 -1.79 -11.62
C PHE A 241 15.31 -2.93 -12.27
N GLU A 242 14.02 -3.08 -11.94
CA GLU A 242 13.19 -4.14 -12.52
C GLU A 242 12.96 -3.92 -14.02
N GLY A 243 12.72 -2.69 -14.46
CA GLY A 243 12.59 -2.34 -15.88
C GLY A 243 13.84 -2.70 -16.70
N SER A 244 15.04 -2.47 -16.15
CA SER A 244 16.29 -2.85 -16.82
C SER A 244 16.42 -4.37 -17.06
N ARG A 245 15.80 -5.19 -16.20
CA ARG A 245 15.78 -6.65 -16.35
C ARG A 245 14.86 -7.11 -17.47
N TYR A 246 13.76 -6.39 -17.72
CA TYR A 246 12.89 -6.65 -18.86
C TYR A 246 13.58 -6.34 -20.19
N VAL A 247 14.44 -5.31 -20.23
CA VAL A 247 15.18 -4.94 -21.45
C VAL A 247 16.33 -5.89 -21.74
N ARG A 248 17.10 -6.29 -20.72
CA ARG A 248 18.35 -7.07 -20.92
C ARG A 248 18.15 -8.55 -21.16
N ALA A 249 16.98 -9.08 -20.84
CA ALA A 249 16.82 -10.51 -20.83
C ALA A 249 16.42 -10.98 -22.25
N PRO A 250 17.18 -11.90 -22.88
CA PRO A 250 16.96 -12.34 -24.26
C PRO A 250 15.63 -13.08 -24.48
#